data_AF-V6CLG4-F1
#
_entry.id   AF-V6CLG4-F1
#
_cell.length_a   1.000
_cell.length_b   1.000
_cell.length_c   1.000
_cell.angle_alpha   90.00
_cell.angle_beta   90.00
_cell.angle_gamma   90.00
#
_symmetry.space_group_name_H-M   'P 1'
#
loop_
_entity.id
_entity.type
_entity.pdbx_description
1 polymer ?
#
loop_
_entity_poly.entity_id
_entity_poly.type
_entity_poly.pdbx_seq_one_letter_code
_entity_poly.pdbx_strand_id
1 'polypeptide(L)'
;MQCGPLPEEDTDTSKPCCPKGGLWSSWSGYIRNYASNGWERTRSCLSGTAGCQCTGSTVETSNKCPCRAMIDVSDKVKRNLKTFPLSVDYDGNSCTARQNLEYFNNVPTQIVPCNAWKNYLYTAAIRYVTPNDKIVEQRVANCLALGQKQVSLFCDLNSGYWRLVSNNDEVVGFNLINLILSWGSYVL
;
A
#
# COMPACT_ATOMS: atom_id res chain seq x y z
N MET A 1 49.32 -17.51 -53.23
CA MET A 1 48.75 -17.83 -51.91
C MET A 1 49.33 -16.80 -50.95
N GLN A 2 48.51 -15.86 -50.46
CA GLN A 2 48.96 -14.85 -49.51
C GLN A 2 47.87 -14.71 -48.45
N CYS A 3 48.12 -15.32 -47.29
CA CYS A 3 47.38 -15.04 -46.08
C CYS A 3 47.86 -13.67 -45.58
N GLY A 4 46.97 -12.68 -45.58
CA GLY A 4 47.22 -11.40 -44.90
C GLY A 4 47.35 -11.61 -43.40
N PRO A 5 47.90 -10.63 -42.66
CA PRO A 5 48.06 -10.75 -41.21
C PRO A 5 46.68 -11.01 -40.59
N LEU A 6 46.64 -11.97 -39.67
CA LEU A 6 45.48 -12.20 -38.81
C LEU A 6 45.07 -10.85 -38.20
N PRO A 7 43.77 -10.51 -38.16
CA PRO A 7 43.33 -9.33 -37.43
C PRO A 7 43.91 -9.43 -36.01
N GLU A 8 44.44 -8.33 -35.50
CA GLU A 8 44.76 -8.23 -34.07
C GLU A 8 43.46 -8.56 -33.33
N GLU A 9 43.36 -9.79 -32.85
CA GLU A 9 42.41 -10.08 -31.79
C GLU A 9 42.82 -9.13 -30.68
N ASP A 10 41.95 -8.19 -30.35
CA ASP A 10 41.97 -7.54 -29.04
C ASP A 10 41.93 -8.68 -28.02
N THR A 11 43.10 -9.17 -27.63
CA THR A 11 43.32 -10.12 -26.55
C THR A 11 43.09 -9.40 -25.23
N ASP A 12 41.93 -8.76 -25.10
CA ASP A 12 41.37 -8.33 -23.85
C ASP A 12 40.22 -9.28 -23.49
N THR A 13 40.55 -10.56 -23.39
CA THR A 13 39.76 -11.59 -22.71
C THR A 13 39.55 -11.28 -21.22
N SER A 14 39.94 -10.09 -20.74
CA SER A 14 39.77 -9.63 -19.37
C SER A 14 38.58 -8.69 -19.16
N LYS A 15 37.87 -8.26 -20.23
CA LYS A 15 36.63 -7.49 -20.08
C LYS A 15 35.44 -8.43 -19.97
N PRO A 16 34.88 -8.65 -18.77
CA PRO A 16 33.62 -9.39 -18.65
C PRO A 16 32.59 -8.74 -19.56
N CYS A 17 31.76 -9.55 -20.22
CA CYS A 17 30.65 -9.08 -21.03
C CYS A 17 29.67 -8.30 -20.13
N CYS A 18 29.93 -7.01 -19.93
CA CYS A 18 29.19 -6.21 -18.98
C CYS A 18 27.80 -5.90 -19.54
N PRO A 19 26.72 -6.16 -18.77
CA PRO A 19 25.41 -5.67 -19.15
C PRO A 19 25.45 -4.14 -19.21
N LYS A 20 24.80 -3.56 -20.22
CA LYS A 20 24.76 -2.10 -20.40
C LYS A 20 24.14 -1.46 -19.16
N GLY A 21 24.91 -0.61 -18.48
CA GLY A 21 24.48 0.08 -17.25
C GLY A 21 24.63 -0.73 -15.96
N GLY A 22 25.24 -1.91 -16.02
CA GLY A 22 25.51 -2.78 -14.87
C GLY A 22 24.27 -3.51 -14.34
N LEU A 23 24.49 -4.37 -13.35
CA LEU A 23 23.43 -5.07 -12.61
C LEU A 23 23.25 -4.41 -11.25
N TRP A 24 22.06 -3.86 -11.00
CA TRP A 24 21.69 -3.27 -9.73
C TRP A 24 21.03 -4.29 -8.80
N SER A 25 21.19 -4.13 -7.49
CA SER A 25 20.31 -4.75 -6.52
C SER A 25 18.91 -4.14 -6.60
N SER A 26 17.92 -4.83 -6.04
CA SER A 26 16.66 -4.19 -5.68
C SER A 26 16.93 -3.02 -4.74
N TRP A 27 16.07 -2.00 -4.80
CA TRP A 27 16.07 -0.94 -3.81
C TRP A 27 15.70 -1.48 -2.43
N SER A 28 16.31 -0.91 -1.39
CA SER A 28 15.86 -1.09 -0.01
C SER A 28 14.46 -0.51 0.19
N GLY A 29 13.84 -0.84 1.32
CA GLY A 29 12.75 -0.02 1.84
C GLY A 29 13.20 1.40 2.11
N TYR A 30 12.24 2.33 2.14
CA TYR A 30 12.51 3.70 2.55
C TYR A 30 12.82 3.76 4.05
N ILE A 31 13.64 4.72 4.44
CA ILE A 31 13.90 5.09 5.83
C ILE A 31 13.72 6.59 6.00
N ARG A 32 13.44 7.02 7.24
CA ARG A 32 13.29 8.44 7.55
C ARG A 32 14.66 9.12 7.56
N ASN A 33 14.84 10.13 6.72
CA ASN A 33 15.96 11.06 6.81
C ASN A 33 15.54 12.28 7.63
N TYR A 34 16.05 12.38 8.86
CA TYR A 34 15.73 13.47 9.79
C TYR A 34 16.39 14.80 9.39
N ALA A 35 17.51 14.78 8.65
CA ALA A 35 18.22 15.99 8.24
C ALA A 35 17.47 16.74 7.13
N SER A 36 16.89 16.02 6.17
CA SER A 36 16.11 16.60 5.07
C SER A 36 14.60 16.64 5.34
N ASN A 37 14.17 16.16 6.51
CA ASN A 37 12.75 15.89 6.82
C ASN A 37 12.05 15.08 5.71
N GLY A 38 12.76 14.12 5.13
CA GLY A 38 12.31 13.35 3.96
C GLY A 38 12.53 11.85 4.14
N TRP A 39 12.42 11.12 3.05
CA TRP A 39 12.56 9.67 2.98
C TRP A 39 13.70 9.32 2.03
N GLU A 40 14.46 8.30 2.34
CA GLU A 40 15.53 7.82 1.45
C GLU A 40 15.54 6.31 1.33
N ARG A 41 16.00 5.81 0.20
CA ARG A 41 16.26 4.38 -0.02
C ARG A 41 17.56 4.21 -0.79
N THR A 42 18.18 3.04 -0.66
CA THR A 42 19.48 2.75 -1.27
C THR A 42 19.45 1.48 -2.11
N ARG A 43 20.39 1.38 -3.05
CA ARG A 43 20.67 0.17 -3.82
C ARG A 43 22.16 0.07 -4.09
N SER A 44 22.64 -1.12 -4.41
CA SER A 44 24.06 -1.39 -4.66
C SER A 44 24.28 -1.93 -6.06
N CYS A 45 25.42 -1.57 -6.66
CA CYS A 45 25.84 -2.13 -7.94
C CYS A 45 26.42 -3.53 -7.73
N LEU A 46 25.68 -4.57 -8.10
CA LEU A 46 26.09 -5.96 -7.94
C LEU A 46 27.20 -6.35 -8.92
N SER A 47 27.24 -5.73 -10.09
CA SER A 47 28.25 -6.03 -11.12
C SER A 47 29.56 -5.26 -10.92
N GLY A 48 29.61 -4.32 -9.97
CA GLY A 48 30.79 -3.48 -9.75
C GLY A 48 32.03 -4.26 -9.29
N THR A 49 31.84 -5.32 -8.50
CA THR A 49 32.92 -6.23 -8.06
C THR A 49 33.51 -7.04 -9.20
N ALA A 50 32.75 -7.24 -10.27
CA ALA A 50 33.22 -7.88 -11.51
C ALA A 50 33.78 -6.86 -12.52
N GLY A 51 34.03 -5.60 -12.11
CA GLY A 51 34.54 -4.56 -13.01
C GLY A 51 33.48 -3.91 -13.92
N CYS A 52 32.23 -4.35 -13.84
CA CYS A 52 31.12 -3.79 -14.61
C CYS A 52 30.40 -2.69 -13.82
N GLN A 53 30.76 -1.44 -14.09
CA GLN A 53 30.19 -0.27 -13.41
C GLN A 53 28.71 -0.08 -13.74
N CYS A 54 27.94 0.30 -12.73
CA CYS A 54 26.54 0.65 -12.93
C CYS A 54 26.38 2.14 -13.24
N THR A 55 25.39 2.49 -14.06
CA THR A 55 25.06 3.89 -14.36
C THR A 55 23.82 4.33 -13.58
N GLY A 56 23.93 5.44 -12.84
CA GLY A 56 22.86 6.04 -12.04
C GLY A 56 23.13 6.09 -10.54
N SER A 57 22.17 6.62 -9.77
CA SER A 57 22.33 6.85 -8.33
C SER A 57 22.17 5.57 -7.49
N THR A 58 22.94 5.50 -6.40
CA THR A 58 22.84 4.49 -5.33
C THR A 58 21.84 4.89 -4.25
N VAL A 59 21.43 6.16 -4.20
CA VAL A 59 20.51 6.73 -3.21
C VAL A 59 19.38 7.46 -3.94
N GLU A 60 18.16 7.30 -3.44
CA GLU A 60 16.99 8.04 -3.90
C GLU A 60 16.32 8.70 -2.70
N THR A 61 15.95 9.97 -2.84
CA THR A 61 15.27 10.75 -1.79
C THR A 61 13.88 11.20 -2.22
N SER A 62 12.96 11.33 -1.26
CA SER A 62 11.59 11.80 -1.45
C SER A 62 11.17 12.72 -0.31
N ASN A 63 10.51 13.83 -0.63
CA ASN A 63 9.93 14.74 0.38
C ASN A 63 8.48 14.38 0.72
N LYS A 64 7.96 13.28 0.17
CA LYS A 64 6.60 12.78 0.40
C LYS A 64 6.65 11.38 0.99
N CYS A 65 5.63 11.03 1.78
CA CYS A 65 5.46 9.68 2.26
C CYS A 65 5.50 8.68 1.07
N PRO A 66 6.32 7.63 1.12
CA PRO A 66 6.55 6.75 -0.03
C PRO A 66 5.41 5.77 -0.30
N CYS A 67 4.39 5.72 0.57
CA CYS A 67 3.23 4.88 0.35
C CYS A 67 2.36 5.38 -0.79
N ARG A 68 1.84 4.43 -1.56
CA ARG A 68 0.89 4.68 -2.65
C ARG A 68 -0.39 5.28 -2.10
N ALA A 69 -0.99 6.23 -2.81
CA ALA A 69 -2.33 6.69 -2.45
C ALA A 69 -3.30 5.49 -2.49
N MET A 70 -4.20 5.40 -1.51
CA MET A 70 -5.25 4.39 -1.56
C MET A 70 -6.20 4.69 -2.72
N ILE A 71 -6.71 3.63 -3.34
CA ILE A 71 -7.70 3.74 -4.41
C ILE A 71 -9.09 3.48 -3.86
N ASP A 72 -10.11 4.08 -4.50
CA ASP A 72 -11.48 3.72 -4.19
C ASP A 72 -11.75 2.28 -4.66
N VAL A 73 -12.17 1.43 -3.72
CA VAL A 73 -12.48 0.02 -3.95
C VAL A 73 -13.97 -0.26 -3.80
N SER A 74 -14.81 0.78 -3.70
CA SER A 74 -16.25 0.71 -3.45
C SER A 74 -16.94 -0.33 -4.35
N ASP A 75 -16.66 -0.32 -5.65
CA ASP A 75 -17.24 -1.28 -6.60
C ASP A 75 -16.86 -2.74 -6.33
N LYS A 76 -15.64 -3.00 -5.85
CA LYS A 76 -15.18 -4.34 -5.49
C LYS A 76 -15.78 -4.80 -4.17
N VAL A 77 -15.87 -3.90 -3.19
CA VAL A 77 -16.20 -4.27 -1.82
C VAL A 77 -17.69 -4.18 -1.47
N LYS A 78 -18.48 -3.41 -2.23
CA LYS A 78 -19.92 -3.25 -1.99
C LYS A 78 -20.66 -4.58 -1.96
N ARG A 79 -20.38 -5.48 -2.93
CA ARG A 79 -21.13 -6.72 -3.14
C ARG A 79 -22.66 -6.45 -3.12
N ASN A 80 -23.33 -6.85 -2.04
CA ASN A 80 -24.75 -6.72 -1.76
C ASN A 80 -25.08 -5.67 -0.67
N LEU A 81 -24.11 -4.86 -0.27
CA LEU A 81 -24.24 -3.80 0.74
C LEU A 81 -23.92 -2.46 0.10
N LYS A 82 -24.46 -1.38 0.68
CA LYS A 82 -23.97 -0.03 0.38
C LYS A 82 -22.62 0.19 1.09
N THR A 83 -21.80 1.08 0.55
CA THR A 83 -20.51 1.45 1.15
C THR A 83 -20.44 2.95 1.32
N PHE A 84 -19.67 3.39 2.30
CA PHE A 84 -19.36 4.81 2.46
C PHE A 84 -18.09 5.14 1.66
N PRO A 85 -17.98 6.37 1.13
CA PRO A 85 -16.80 6.80 0.37
C PRO A 85 -15.50 6.64 1.16
N LEU A 86 -14.41 6.37 0.44
CA LEU A 86 -13.06 6.47 0.97
C LEU A 86 -12.72 7.97 1.14
N SER A 87 -12.39 8.38 2.35
CA SER A 87 -12.05 9.76 2.70
C SER A 87 -10.97 9.75 3.77
N VAL A 88 -9.75 9.43 3.34
CA VAL A 88 -8.61 9.23 4.23
C VAL A 88 -7.83 10.53 4.40
N ASP A 89 -7.60 10.90 5.66
CA ASP A 89 -6.69 11.97 6.05
C ASP A 89 -5.26 11.42 6.16
N TYR A 90 -4.35 11.93 5.32
CA TYR A 90 -2.95 11.51 5.30
C TYR A 90 -2.07 12.50 6.08
N ASP A 91 -1.21 11.99 6.95
CA ASP A 91 -0.10 12.73 7.55
C ASP A 91 1.21 12.32 6.87
N GLY A 92 1.69 13.20 5.98
CA GLY A 92 2.93 12.98 5.23
C GLY A 92 4.20 13.00 6.09
N ASN A 93 4.17 13.62 7.28
CA ASN A 93 5.32 13.71 8.18
C ASN A 93 5.50 12.44 9.01
N SER A 94 4.40 11.89 9.53
CA SER A 94 4.42 10.64 10.30
C SER A 94 4.22 9.39 9.43
N CYS A 95 3.89 9.57 8.14
CA CYS A 95 3.48 8.46 7.26
C CYS A 95 2.37 7.61 7.88
N THR A 96 1.40 8.30 8.48
CA THR A 96 0.18 7.69 9.01
C THR A 96 -1.03 8.19 8.24
N ALA A 97 -2.11 7.43 8.30
CA ALA A 97 -3.35 7.77 7.66
C ALA A 97 -4.54 7.35 8.54
N ARG A 98 -5.63 8.10 8.49
CA ARG A 98 -6.82 7.81 9.27
C ARG A 98 -8.09 8.20 8.55
N GLN A 99 -9.18 7.49 8.86
CA GLN A 99 -10.52 7.86 8.41
C GLN A 99 -11.50 7.65 9.55
N ASN A 100 -12.23 8.69 9.91
CA ASN A 100 -13.38 8.57 10.81
C ASN A 100 -14.50 7.79 10.13
N LEU A 101 -15.13 6.90 10.89
CA LEU A 101 -16.23 6.08 10.43
C LEU A 101 -17.56 6.76 10.67
N GLU A 102 -18.50 6.58 9.76
CA GLU A 102 -19.91 6.75 10.07
C GLU A 102 -20.33 5.68 11.08
N TYR A 103 -20.95 6.09 12.19
CA TYR A 103 -21.32 5.17 13.27
C TYR A 103 -22.75 5.36 13.79
N PHE A 104 -23.47 6.34 13.25
CA PHE A 104 -24.88 6.57 13.57
C PHE A 104 -25.80 5.92 12.54
N ASN A 105 -26.85 5.27 13.04
CA ASN A 105 -27.89 4.71 12.19
C ASN A 105 -28.99 5.75 11.95
N ASN A 106 -29.36 5.92 10.68
CA ASN A 106 -30.54 6.63 10.21
C ASN A 106 -31.35 5.67 9.32
N VAL A 107 -32.29 4.97 9.95
CA VAL A 107 -33.16 3.99 9.29
C VAL A 107 -34.02 4.62 8.18
N PRO A 108 -34.63 5.81 8.36
CA PRO A 108 -35.36 6.49 7.29
C PRO A 108 -34.57 6.66 5.98
N THR A 109 -33.26 6.92 6.07
CA THR A 109 -32.39 7.05 4.88
C THR A 109 -31.62 5.77 4.54
N GLN A 110 -31.93 4.65 5.20
CA GLN A 110 -31.25 3.36 5.06
C GLN A 110 -29.75 3.43 5.32
N ILE A 111 -29.30 4.30 6.22
CA ILE A 111 -27.91 4.41 6.67
C ILE A 111 -27.80 3.64 7.98
N VAL A 112 -27.18 2.46 7.98
CA VAL A 112 -27.06 1.58 9.14
C VAL A 112 -25.63 1.00 9.24
N PRO A 113 -24.59 1.85 9.34
CA PRO A 113 -23.20 1.39 9.44
C PRO A 113 -22.90 0.65 10.74
N CYS A 114 -23.72 0.86 11.77
CA CYS A 114 -23.56 0.24 13.07
C CYS A 114 -24.66 -0.78 13.33
N ASN A 115 -24.41 -2.05 13.06
CA ASN A 115 -25.44 -3.07 13.23
C ASN A 115 -24.85 -4.42 13.63
N ALA A 116 -25.73 -5.41 13.71
CA ALA A 116 -25.35 -6.79 13.89
C ALA A 116 -24.43 -7.25 12.75
N TRP A 117 -23.29 -7.80 13.12
CA TRP A 117 -22.31 -8.36 12.20
C TRP A 117 -21.61 -9.53 12.87
N LYS A 118 -21.77 -10.72 12.29
CA LYS A 118 -21.29 -11.99 12.89
C LYS A 118 -21.81 -12.11 14.33
N ASN A 119 -20.91 -12.20 15.31
CA ASN A 119 -21.24 -12.36 16.73
C ASN A 119 -21.34 -11.02 17.49
N TYR A 120 -21.33 -9.88 16.79
CA TYR A 120 -21.37 -8.56 17.40
C TYR A 120 -22.70 -7.87 17.08
N LEU A 121 -23.35 -7.28 18.08
CA LEU A 121 -24.66 -6.64 17.92
C LEU A 121 -24.60 -5.19 17.40
N TYR A 122 -23.58 -4.44 17.79
CA TYR A 122 -23.43 -3.02 17.44
C TYR A 122 -21.99 -2.73 17.03
N THR A 123 -21.67 -3.03 15.77
CA THR A 123 -20.31 -2.89 15.29
C THR A 123 -20.25 -2.21 13.93
N ALA A 124 -19.20 -1.43 13.72
CA ALA A 124 -18.81 -0.94 12.41
C ALA A 124 -17.74 -1.87 11.83
N ALA A 125 -17.92 -2.26 10.58
CA ALA A 125 -17.01 -3.11 9.84
C ALA A 125 -16.61 -2.45 8.52
N ILE A 126 -15.38 -2.71 8.08
CA ILE A 126 -14.89 -2.30 6.77
C ILE A 126 -14.70 -3.54 5.90
N ARG A 127 -14.70 -3.32 4.60
CA ARG A 127 -14.11 -4.25 3.64
C ARG A 127 -12.95 -3.56 2.95
N TYR A 128 -11.85 -4.29 2.79
CA TYR A 128 -10.65 -3.78 2.15
C TYR A 128 -10.08 -4.79 1.16
N VAL A 129 -9.25 -4.29 0.26
CA VAL A 129 -8.57 -5.09 -0.76
C VAL A 129 -7.09 -5.13 -0.44
N THR A 130 -6.52 -6.34 -0.39
CA THR A 130 -5.07 -6.53 -0.21
C THR A 130 -4.32 -6.40 -1.55
N PRO A 131 -2.98 -6.27 -1.55
CA PRO A 131 -2.19 -6.22 -2.78
C PRO A 131 -2.37 -7.43 -3.72
N ASN A 132 -2.81 -8.57 -3.20
CA ASN A 132 -3.09 -9.79 -3.97
C ASN A 132 -4.55 -9.87 -4.44
N ASP A 133 -5.26 -8.74 -4.49
CA ASP A 133 -6.67 -8.61 -4.87
C ASP A 133 -7.66 -9.40 -4.00
N LYS A 134 -7.26 -9.78 -2.78
CA LYS A 134 -8.13 -10.45 -1.82
C LYS A 134 -9.01 -9.43 -1.12
N ILE A 135 -10.32 -9.67 -1.12
CA ILE A 135 -11.28 -8.88 -0.33
C ILE A 135 -11.36 -9.49 1.08
N VAL A 136 -11.11 -8.65 2.08
CA VAL A 136 -11.19 -9.03 3.49
C VAL A 136 -12.20 -8.12 4.20
N GLU A 137 -12.98 -8.69 5.10
CA GLU A 137 -13.96 -7.97 5.92
C GLU A 137 -13.55 -8.00 7.38
N GLN A 138 -13.47 -6.83 8.00
CA GLN A 138 -12.92 -6.68 9.33
C GLN A 138 -13.76 -5.75 10.19
N ARG A 139 -13.93 -6.15 11.44
CA ARG A 139 -14.46 -5.31 12.49
C ARG A 139 -13.48 -4.21 12.86
N VAL A 140 -13.95 -2.97 12.90
CA VAL A 140 -13.13 -1.82 13.28
C VAL A 140 -13.49 -1.30 14.67
N ALA A 141 -14.79 -1.20 14.99
CA ALA A 141 -15.20 -0.61 16.26
C ALA A 141 -16.49 -1.20 16.82
N ASN A 142 -16.59 -1.22 18.16
CA ASN A 142 -17.88 -1.28 18.87
C ASN A 142 -18.46 0.12 18.88
N CYS A 143 -19.65 0.33 18.31
CA CYS A 143 -20.22 1.68 18.24
C CYS A 143 -20.69 2.22 19.59
N LEU A 144 -21.00 1.33 20.54
CA LEU A 144 -21.42 1.72 21.90
C LEU A 144 -20.23 2.05 22.81
N ALA A 145 -19.01 1.70 22.42
CA ALA A 145 -17.83 2.02 23.20
C ALA A 145 -17.55 3.53 23.14
N LEU A 146 -16.97 4.07 24.22
CA LEU A 146 -16.46 5.44 24.22
C LEU A 146 -15.24 5.57 23.27
N GLY A 147 -14.97 6.80 22.81
CA GLY A 147 -13.81 7.12 21.96
C GLY A 147 -14.13 7.21 20.46
N GLN A 148 -13.12 7.57 19.67
CA GLN A 148 -13.25 7.75 18.21
C GLN A 148 -13.45 6.41 17.49
N LYS A 149 -14.29 6.43 16.45
CA LYS A 149 -14.54 5.29 15.57
C LYS A 149 -13.78 5.57 14.28
N GLN A 150 -12.59 5.02 14.15
CA GLN A 150 -11.74 5.31 12.99
C GLN A 150 -10.95 4.08 12.55
N VAL A 151 -10.59 4.07 11.28
CA VAL A 151 -9.53 3.22 10.74
C VAL A 151 -8.23 4.00 10.87
N SER A 152 -7.20 3.36 11.43
CA SER A 152 -5.85 3.92 11.52
C SER A 152 -4.90 3.04 10.71
N LEU A 153 -4.02 3.68 9.94
CA LEU A 153 -3.05 3.02 9.09
C LEU A 153 -1.67 3.66 9.22
N PHE A 154 -0.64 2.87 8.92
CA PHE A 154 0.75 3.34 8.80
C PHE A 154 1.37 2.82 7.51
N CYS A 155 2.35 3.54 7.00
CA CYS A 155 3.04 3.14 5.78
C CYS A 155 4.04 2.01 6.04
N ASP A 156 3.94 0.90 5.27
CA ASP A 156 5.04 -0.05 5.17
C ASP A 156 6.07 0.50 4.17
N LEU A 157 7.22 0.92 4.71
CA LEU A 157 8.27 1.54 3.92
C LEU A 157 9.01 0.56 3.00
N ASN A 158 8.84 -0.76 3.20
CA ASN A 158 9.42 -1.78 2.33
C ASN A 158 8.55 -2.03 1.11
N SER A 159 7.25 -2.27 1.32
CA SER A 159 6.33 -2.61 0.23
C SER A 159 5.71 -1.38 -0.45
N GLY A 160 5.65 -0.24 0.25
CA GLY A 160 4.98 0.97 -0.18
C GLY A 160 3.46 0.90 -0.10
N TYR A 161 2.90 -0.08 0.62
CA TYR A 161 1.47 -0.19 0.92
C TYR A 161 1.16 0.32 2.33
N TRP A 162 -0.08 0.75 2.53
CA TRP A 162 -0.58 1.07 3.85
C TRP A 162 -0.92 -0.22 4.60
N ARG A 163 -0.64 -0.25 5.91
CA ARG A 163 -1.02 -1.34 6.81
C ARG A 163 -2.02 -0.87 7.84
N LEU A 164 -3.04 -1.69 8.09
CA LEU A 164 -3.99 -1.45 9.17
C LEU A 164 -3.28 -1.61 10.51
N VAL A 165 -3.43 -0.63 11.41
CA VAL A 165 -2.87 -0.70 12.77
C VAL A 165 -3.47 -1.86 13.57
N SER A 166 -4.71 -2.24 13.28
CA SER A 166 -5.46 -3.25 14.03
C SER A 166 -5.02 -4.69 13.81
N ASN A 167 -4.51 -5.03 12.61
CA ASN A 167 -4.13 -6.41 12.28
C ASN A 167 -2.89 -6.52 11.38
N ASN A 168 -2.23 -5.40 11.07
CA ASN A 168 -1.02 -5.34 10.24
C ASN A 168 -1.20 -5.75 8.77
N ASP A 169 -2.43 -5.94 8.29
CA ASP A 169 -2.68 -6.31 6.89
C ASP A 169 -2.40 -5.15 5.94
N GLU A 170 -1.78 -5.46 4.80
CA GLU A 170 -1.59 -4.50 3.72
C GLU A 170 -2.90 -4.22 2.98
N VAL A 171 -3.10 -2.94 2.66
CA VAL A 171 -4.34 -2.44 2.08
C VAL A 171 -4.04 -1.54 0.90
N VAL A 172 -4.75 -1.81 -0.20
CA VAL A 172 -4.78 -1.00 -1.42
C VAL A 172 -5.87 0.06 -1.34
N GLY A 173 -6.98 -0.26 -0.68
CA GLY A 173 -8.09 0.63 -0.38
C GLY A 173 -9.14 -0.08 0.47
N PHE A 174 -10.04 0.68 1.09
CA PHE A 174 -11.11 0.14 1.92
C PHE A 174 -12.37 1.01 1.88
N ASN A 175 -13.50 0.44 2.25
CA ASN A 175 -14.71 1.20 2.52
C ASN A 175 -15.39 0.65 3.77
N LEU A 176 -16.00 1.55 4.55
CA LEU A 176 -16.98 1.17 5.55
C LEU A 176 -18.20 0.57 4.86
N ILE A 177 -18.70 -0.54 5.39
CA ILE A 177 -19.92 -1.18 4.88
C ILE A 177 -21.14 -0.71 5.68
N ASN A 178 -22.21 -0.44 4.96
CA ASN A 178 -23.52 -0.22 5.53
C ASN A 178 -24.16 -1.60 5.79
N LEU A 179 -24.40 -1.94 7.05
CA LEU A 179 -24.81 -3.29 7.49
C LEU A 179 -26.33 -3.50 7.37
N ILE A 180 -26.88 -3.07 6.23
CA ILE A 180 -28.23 -3.41 5.77
C ILE A 180 -28.15 -3.85 4.31
N LEU A 181 -28.84 -4.93 3.96
CA LEU A 181 -28.82 -5.49 2.61
C LEU A 181 -29.40 -4.50 1.60
N SER A 182 -28.79 -4.42 0.41
CA SER A 182 -29.24 -3.53 -0.66
C SER A 182 -30.45 -4.07 -1.46
N TRP A 183 -31.23 -4.99 -0.90
CA TRP A 183 -32.36 -5.63 -1.58
C TRP A 183 -33.60 -5.71 -0.67
N GLY A 184 -34.68 -5.05 -1.12
CA GLY A 184 -36.09 -5.35 -0.86
C GLY A 184 -36.53 -5.57 0.59
N SER A 185 -37.27 -4.59 1.11
CA SER A 185 -38.30 -4.71 2.16
C SER A 185 -38.27 -5.97 3.04
N TYR A 186 -37.82 -5.83 4.29
CA TYR A 186 -38.47 -6.57 5.37
C TYR A 186 -38.85 -5.60 6.48
N VAL A 187 -40.16 -5.39 6.54
CA VAL A 187 -40.93 -5.01 7.71
C VAL A 187 -40.59 -6.00 8.83
N LEU A 188 -40.16 -5.49 9.97
CA LEU A 188 -40.80 -5.62 11.30
C LEU A 188 -40.01 -4.78 12.31
#